data_AF-A0A6P2A9C2-F1
#
_entry.id   AF-A0A6P2A9C2-F1
#
_cell.length_a   1.000
_cell.length_b   1.000
_cell.length_c   1.000
_cell.angle_alpha   90.00
_cell.angle_beta   90.00
_cell.angle_gamma   90.00
#
_symmetry.space_group_name_H-M   'P 1'
#
loop_
_entity.id
_entity.type
_entity.pdbx_description
1 polymer ?
#
loop_
_entity_poly.entity_id
_entity_poly.type
_entity_poly.pdbx_seq_one_letter_code
_entity_poly.pdbx_strand_id
1 'polypeptide(L)' 'MAKPQISEEMLNAFVDRQLCPEDRLHILRSVSGDHQIGQEICDRQRMKELISFAYGQSATPPPRAPTACRIFPWRWWPR' A
#
# COMPACT_ATOMS: atom_id res chain seq x y z
N MET A 1 5.16 -0.40 -23.68
CA MET A 1 5.24 0.68 -22.68
C MET A 1 5.13 0.03 -21.31
N ALA A 2 6.20 0.04 -20.51
CA ALA A 2 6.17 -0.57 -19.19
C ALA A 2 5.33 0.32 -18.27
N LYS A 3 4.10 -0.10 -17.96
CA LYS A 3 3.27 0.51 -16.91
C LYS A 3 4.13 0.48 -15.64
N PRO A 4 4.37 1.60 -14.93
CA PRO A 4 5.08 1.54 -13.66
C PRO A 4 4.27 0.61 -12.75
N GLN A 5 4.79 -0.60 -12.58
CA GLN A 5 4.14 -1.64 -11.80
C GLN A 5 4.10 -1.12 -10.36
N ILE A 6 2.92 -1.11 -9.75
CA ILE A 6 2.80 -0.77 -8.34
C ILE A 6 3.59 -1.84 -7.58
N SER A 7 4.54 -1.41 -6.75
CA SER A 7 5.30 -2.33 -5.89
C SER A 7 4.39 -2.96 -4.83
N GLU A 8 4.67 -4.21 -4.47
CA GLU A 8 4.03 -4.90 -3.35
C GLU A 8 4.09 -4.07 -2.04
N GLU A 9 5.22 -3.39 -1.79
CA GLU A 9 5.39 -2.53 -0.62
C GLU A 9 4.37 -1.38 -0.60
N MET A 10 4.06 -0.83 -1.78
CA MET A 10 3.12 0.26 -1.95
C MET A 10 1.67 -0.20 -1.76
N LEU A 11 1.34 -1.43 -2.15
CA LEU A 11 0.04 -2.05 -1.89
C LEU A 11 -0.15 -2.34 -0.40
N ASN A 12 0.88 -2.86 0.27
CA ASN A 12 0.84 -3.08 1.71
C ASN A 12 0.66 -1.75 2.47
N ALA A 13 1.43 -0.71 2.10
CA ALA A 13 1.30 0.62 2.70
C ALA A 13 -0.09 1.24 2.45
N PHE A 14 -0.72 0.96 1.30
CA PHE A 14 -2.11 1.37 1.02
C PHE A 14 -3.10 0.70 1.97
N VAL A 15 -3.01 -0.63 2.11
CA VAL A 15 -3.84 -1.45 3.02
C VAL A 15 -3.63 -1.03 4.48
N ASP A 16 -2.41 -0.64 4.85
CA ASP A 16 -2.07 -0.14 6.18
C ASP A 16 -2.39 1.34 6.40
N ARG A 17 -2.90 2.06 5.40
CA ARG A 17 -3.17 3.51 5.42
C ARG A 17 -1.93 4.36 5.75
N GLN A 18 -0.75 3.86 5.42
CA GLN A 18 0.55 4.51 5.66
C GLN A 18 1.04 5.32 4.45
N LEU A 19 0.19 5.51 3.43
CA LEU A 19 0.51 6.33 2.27
C LEU A 19 0.12 7.79 2.45
N CYS A 20 0.91 8.65 1.82
CA CYS A 20 0.57 10.05 1.66
C CYS A 20 -0.65 10.21 0.74
N PRO A 21 -1.40 11.33 0.84
CA PRO A 21 -2.56 11.59 0.01
C PRO A 21 -2.26 11.47 -1.50
N GLU A 22 -1.08 11.93 -1.94
CA GLU A 22 -0.66 11.91 -3.34
C GLU A 22 -0.45 10.48 -3.86
N ASP A 23 0.25 9.64 -3.09
CA ASP A 23 0.48 8.23 -3.43
C ASP A 23 -0.81 7.42 -3.39
N ARG A 24 -1.70 7.74 -2.44
CA ARG A 24 -3.03 7.13 -2.38
C ARG A 24 -3.83 7.43 -3.64
N LEU A 25 -3.80 8.67 -4.14
CA LEU A 25 -4.43 9.05 -5.40
C LEU A 25 -3.78 8.38 -6.61
N HIS A 26 -2.47 8.14 -6.57
CA HIS A 26 -1.78 7.38 -7.60
C HIS A 26 -2.31 5.93 -7.68
N ILE A 27 -2.42 5.24 -6.55
CA ILE A 27 -2.95 3.86 -6.50
C ILE A 27 -4.41 3.81 -6.94
N LEU A 28 -5.26 4.73 -6.48
CA LEU A 28 -6.66 4.78 -6.87
C LEU A 28 -6.84 4.97 -8.39
N ARG A 29 -6.00 5.79 -9.02
CA ARG A 29 -5.96 5.93 -10.49
C ARG A 29 -5.53 4.64 -11.18
N SER A 30 -4.54 3.95 -10.64
CA SER A 30 -4.07 2.68 -11.19
C SER A 30 -5.10 1.56 -11.06
N VAL A 31 -5.81 1.48 -9.92
CA VAL A 31 -6.92 0.52 -9.70
C VAL A 31 -8.06 0.77 -10.69
N SER A 32 -8.36 2.04 -10.99
CA SER A 32 -9.41 2.40 -11.95
C SER A 32 -9.09 1.94 -13.38
N GLY A 33 -7.81 1.74 -13.71
CA GLY A 33 -7.36 1.27 -15.01
C GLY A 33 -6.82 -0.17 -15.02
N ASP A 34 -6.94 -0.90 -13.91
CA ASP A 34 -6.40 -2.25 -13.77
C ASP A 34 -7.11 -3.05 -12.66
N HIS A 35 -7.98 -3.97 -13.08
CA HIS A 35 -8.74 -4.81 -12.15
C HIS A 35 -7.85 -5.77 -11.35
N GLN A 36 -6.67 -6.16 -11.85
CA GLN A 36 -5.78 -7.08 -11.13
C GLN A 36 -5.24 -6.44 -9.85
N ILE A 37 -4.93 -5.15 -9.91
CA ILE A 37 -4.45 -4.37 -8.75
C ILE A 37 -5.55 -4.27 -7.69
N GLY A 38 -6.80 -4.08 -8.11
CA GLY A 38 -7.95 -4.07 -7.21
C GLY A 38 -8.14 -5.41 -6.49
N GLN A 39 -8.00 -6.53 -7.22
CA GLN A 39 -8.06 -7.87 -6.63
C GLN A 39 -6.95 -8.09 -5.60
N GLU A 40 -5.72 -7.70 -5.92
CA GLU A 40 -4.58 -7.87 -5.04
C GLU A 40 -4.73 -7.08 -3.72
N ILE A 41 -5.27 -5.86 -3.79
CA ILE A 41 -5.59 -5.06 -2.60
C ILE A 41 -6.64 -5.77 -1.73
N CYS A 42 -7.68 -6.33 -2.36
CA CYS A 42 -8.75 -7.03 -1.64
C CYS A 42 -8.23 -8.29 -0.94
N ASP A 43 -7.36 -9.06 -1.61
CA ASP A 43 -6.79 -10.27 -1.03
C ASP A 43 -5.88 -9.96 0.15
N ARG A 44 -5.03 -8.92 0.03
CA ARG A 44 -4.18 -8.44 1.14
C ARG A 44 -5.01 -7.97 2.34
N GLN A 45 -6.09 -7.22 2.10
CA GLN A 45 -7.01 -6.79 3.16
C GLN A 45 -7.68 -7.99 3.83
N ARG A 46 -8.16 -8.97 3.05
CA ARG A 46 -8.81 -10.18 3.57
C ARG A 46 -7.86 -10.98 4.46
N MET A 47 -6.62 -11.18 4.04
CA MET A 47 -5.62 -11.88 4.85
C MET A 47 -5.39 -11.19 6.19
N LYS A 48 -5.27 -9.85 6.18
CA LYS A 48 -5.10 -9.06 7.40
C LYS A 48 -6.27 -9.21 8.37
N GLU A 49 -7.50 -9.22 7.85
CA GLU A 49 -8.71 -9.45 8.65
C GLU A 49 -8.75 -10.86 9.24
N LEU A 50 -8.39 -11.90 8.47
CA LEU A 50 -8.33 -13.28 8.94
C LEU A 50 -7.29 -13.46 10.06
N ILE A 51 -6.09 -12.86 9.89
CA ILE A 51 -5.05 -12.88 10.92
C ILE A 51 -5.53 -12.16 12.18
N SER A 52 -6.14 -10.97 12.03
CA SER A 52 -6.70 -10.22 13.15
C SER A 52 -7.82 -10.98 13.88
N PHE A 53 -8.59 -11.79 13.16
CA PHE A 53 -9.64 -12.62 13.75
C PHE A 53 -9.06 -13.82 14.51
N ALA A 54 -8.07 -14.51 13.94
CA ALA A 54 -7.47 -15.71 14.51
C ALA A 54 -6.64 -15.43 15.78
N TYR A 55 -5.93 -14.30 15.81
CA TYR A 55 -4.99 -13.96 16.89
C TYR A 55 -5.48 -12.83 17.80
N GLY A 56 -6.72 -12.36 17.61
CA GLY A 56 -7.24 -11.15 18.24
C GLY A 56 -6.49 -9.88 17.77
N GLN A 57 -6.81 -8.72 18.35
CA GLN A 57 -5.99 -7.51 18.19
C GLN A 57 -4.64 -7.72 18.87
N SER A 58 -3.78 -8.57 18.31
CA SER A 58 -2.39 -8.67 18.69
C SER A 58 -1.71 -7.38 18.25
N ALA A 59 -1.70 -6.40 19.18
CA ALA A 59 -1.00 -5.14 19.13
C ALA A 59 -0.82 -4.62 17.70
N THR A 60 -1.84 -3.96 17.13
CA THR A 60 -1.61 -3.01 16.05
C THR A 60 -0.38 -2.19 16.45
N PRO A 61 0.77 -2.33 15.76
CA PRO A 61 1.92 -1.50 16.10
C PRO A 61 1.43 -0.06 16.05
N PRO A 62 1.87 0.81 16.99
CA PRO A 62 1.42 2.19 17.02
C PRO A 62 1.52 2.75 15.60
N PRO A 63 0.50 3.49 15.13
CA PRO A 63 0.47 3.98 13.76
C PRO A 63 1.82 4.61 13.49
N ARG A 64 2.60 3.99 12.58
CA ARG A 64 3.90 4.51 12.20
C ARG A 64 3.61 5.94 11.77
N ALA A 65 4.18 6.92 12.49
CA ALA A 65 3.97 8.32 12.19
C ALA A 65 4.11 8.47 10.67
N PRO A 66 3.16 9.13 9.98
CA PRO A 66 3.23 9.27 8.54
C PRO A 66 4.62 9.79 8.25
N THR A 67 5.45 8.96 7.59
CA THR A 67 6.86 9.28 7.31
C THR A 67 6.83 10.61 6.59
N ALA A 68 7.14 11.67 7.34
CA ALA A 68 6.75 13.05 7.03
C ALA A 68 6.97 13.34 5.56
N CYS A 69 5.90 13.40 4.76
CA CYS A 69 5.88 13.46 3.28
C CYS A 69 7.30 13.45 2.70
N ARG A 70 8.00 12.33 2.88
CA ARG A 70 9.28 12.17 2.21
C ARG A 70 8.80 11.82 0.84
N ILE A 71 8.81 12.81 -0.03
CA ILE A 71 9.00 12.64 -1.46
C ILE A 71 9.95 11.44 -1.57
N PHE A 72 9.39 10.26 -1.78
CA PHE A 72 10.17 9.05 -1.69
C PHE A 72 11.26 9.20 -2.77
N PRO A 73 12.55 9.05 -2.43
CA PRO A 73 13.65 9.39 -3.33
C PRO A 73 13.89 8.25 -4.34
N TRP A 74 12.86 7.64 -4.91
CA TRP A 74 13.00 6.73 -6.07
C TRP A 74 13.58 7.46 -7.30
N ARG A 75 13.74 8.79 -7.22
CA ARG A 75 14.41 9.63 -8.22
C ARG A 75 15.95 9.69 -8.06
N TRP A 76 16.55 9.02 -7.06
CA TRP A 76 18.00 9.11 -6.78
C TRP A 76 18.69 7.78 -6.36
N TRP A 77 18.46 6.66 -7.06
CA TRP A 77 19.42 5.53 -7.03
C TRP A 77 20.03 5.35 -8.43
N PRO A 78 21.38 5.45 -8.58
CA PRO A 78 22.01 5.13 -9.84
C PRO A 78 21.95 3.62 -10.09
N ARG A 79 21.85 3.31 -11.38
CA ARG A 79 21.70 2.01 -12.02
C ARG A 79 22.74 0.97 -11.59
#